data_AF-A0A2A5M329-F1
#
_entry.id   AF-A0A2A5M329-F1
#
_cell.length_a   1.000
_cell.length_b   1.000
_cell.length_c   1.000
_cell.angle_alpha   90.00
_cell.angle_beta   90.00
_cell.angle_gamma   90.00
#
_symmetry.space_group_name_H-M   'P 1'
#
loop_
_entity.id
_entity.type
_entity.pdbx_description
1 polymer ?
#
loop_
_entity_poly.entity_id
_entity_poly.type
_entity_poly.pdbx_seq_one_letter_code
_entity_poly.pdbx_strand_id
1 'polypeptide(L)'
;VVLYFEGDATKEIRLLRGFKNRFGGTNEVGIFEMTAKGLISAKDLANRFFTRGKAISGSALGVVMEGSRALVLEVQALVCESSYPKRSATGYEKNRLDMLLALLERKLEIPLGHYDVFVNISGGVKVSETAADLAVVAAIISSFKNRPLSKDSIFI
;
A
#
# COMPACT_ATOMS: atom_id res chain seq x y z
N VAL A 1 16.56 -14.28 -24.03
CA VAL A 1 15.54 -13.74 -23.10
C VAL A 1 16.28 -13.20 -21.88
N VAL A 2 15.92 -12.02 -21.37
CA VAL A 2 16.51 -11.44 -20.15
C VAL A 2 15.50 -11.62 -19.03
N LEU A 3 15.92 -12.29 -17.96
CA LEU A 3 15.10 -12.58 -16.78
C LEU A 3 15.76 -11.95 -15.54
N TYR A 4 14.94 -11.36 -14.67
CA TYR A 4 15.34 -10.93 -13.34
C TYR A 4 14.71 -11.84 -12.31
N PHE A 5 15.51 -12.30 -11.35
CA PHE A 5 15.03 -13.03 -10.19
C PHE A 5 15.18 -12.16 -8.96
N GLU A 6 14.08 -11.58 -8.53
CA GLU A 6 14.01 -10.60 -7.46
C GLU A 6 13.46 -11.25 -6.19
N GLY A 7 13.96 -10.86 -5.03
CA GLY A 7 13.33 -11.17 -3.75
C GLY A 7 13.63 -10.09 -2.74
N ASP A 8 12.61 -9.74 -1.95
CA ASP A 8 12.75 -8.83 -0.82
C ASP A 8 13.39 -9.58 0.35
N ALA A 9 14.30 -8.95 1.09
CA ALA A 9 14.96 -9.59 2.23
C ALA A 9 13.97 -9.97 3.34
N THR A 10 12.83 -9.29 3.40
CA THR A 10 11.78 -9.51 4.39
C THR A 10 10.75 -10.57 3.99
N LYS A 11 10.78 -11.07 2.75
CA LYS A 11 9.77 -11.99 2.22
C LYS A 11 10.41 -13.27 1.70
N GLU A 12 9.82 -14.42 2.01
CA GLU A 12 10.25 -15.74 1.49
C GLU A 12 9.96 -15.94 -0.01
N ILE A 13 9.41 -14.91 -0.65
CA ILE A 13 8.87 -14.94 -2.01
C ILE A 13 9.87 -14.33 -2.99
N ARG A 14 10.08 -15.06 -4.09
CA ARG A 14 10.93 -14.70 -5.21
C ARG A 14 10.09 -14.51 -6.47
N LEU A 15 10.31 -13.40 -7.16
CA LEU A 15 9.64 -13.02 -8.40
C LEU A 15 10.62 -13.19 -9.57
N LEU A 16 10.25 -14.00 -10.55
CA LEU A 16 10.93 -14.13 -11.82
C LEU A 16 10.20 -13.29 -12.87
N ARG A 17 10.84 -12.25 -13.40
CA ARG A 17 10.23 -11.33 -14.38
C ARG A 17 11.03 -11.33 -15.68
N GLY A 18 10.32 -11.39 -16.81
CA GLY A 18 10.95 -11.27 -18.13
C GLY A 18 11.11 -9.81 -18.58
N PHE A 19 12.33 -9.29 -18.60
CA PHE A 19 12.57 -7.90 -19.02
C PHE A 19 12.69 -7.73 -20.54
N LYS A 20 13.29 -8.72 -21.23
CA LYS A 20 13.32 -8.77 -22.69
C LYS A 20 13.03 -10.18 -23.16
N ASN A 21 11.92 -10.36 -23.85
CA ASN A 21 11.55 -11.64 -24.45
C ASN A 21 11.40 -11.47 -25.96
N ARG A 22 12.21 -12.18 -26.75
CA ARG A 22 12.16 -12.16 -28.23
C ARG A 22 11.19 -13.23 -28.77
N PHE A 23 10.68 -14.09 -27.89
CA PHE A 23 9.89 -15.27 -28.25
C PHE A 23 8.52 -15.28 -27.55
N GLY A 24 8.11 -14.18 -26.91
CA GLY A 24 6.87 -14.08 -26.15
C GLY A 24 6.72 -12.74 -25.45
N GLY A 25 5.68 -12.61 -24.61
CA GLY A 25 5.45 -11.39 -23.81
C GLY A 25 6.50 -11.17 -22.72
N THR A 26 6.72 -9.91 -22.35
CA THR A 26 7.55 -9.52 -21.18
C THR A 26 6.71 -9.33 -19.91
N ASN A 27 5.38 -9.39 -20.03
CA ASN A 27 4.46 -9.15 -18.90
C ASN A 27 4.26 -10.40 -18.02
N GLU A 28 5.00 -11.48 -18.29
CA GLU A 28 4.91 -12.72 -17.52
C GLU A 28 5.75 -12.63 -16.24
N VAL A 29 5.13 -13.04 -15.13
CA VAL A 29 5.76 -13.10 -13.82
C VAL A 29 5.60 -14.52 -13.28
N GLY A 30 6.72 -15.18 -13.03
CA GLY A 30 6.76 -16.43 -12.27
C GLY A 30 6.94 -16.12 -10.79
N ILE A 31 6.11 -16.70 -9.92
CA ILE A 31 6.24 -16.48 -8.48
C ILE A 31 6.62 -17.79 -7.79
N PHE A 32 7.62 -17.71 -6.91
CA PHE A 32 8.25 -18.84 -6.25
C PHE A 32 8.46 -18.57 -4.76
N GLU A 33 8.46 -19.62 -3.96
CA GLU A 33 8.76 -19.59 -2.52
C GLU A 33 9.99 -20.48 -2.28
N MET A 34 10.98 -19.98 -1.54
CA MET A 34 12.17 -20.76 -1.20
C MET A 34 11.89 -21.56 0.08
N THR A 35 11.75 -22.87 -0.06
CA THR A 35 11.51 -23.78 1.06
C THR A 35 12.75 -24.62 1.37
N ALA A 36 12.72 -25.40 2.45
CA ALA A 36 13.79 -26.37 2.76
C ALA A 36 14.00 -27.41 1.64
N LYS A 37 13.01 -27.63 0.77
CA LYS A 37 13.09 -28.53 -0.38
C LYS A 37 13.51 -27.83 -1.68
N GLY A 38 13.79 -26.52 -1.63
CA GLY A 38 14.15 -25.68 -2.78
C GLY A 38 13.03 -24.74 -3.22
N LEU A 39 13.14 -24.25 -4.46
CA LEU A 39 12.19 -23.31 -5.07
C LEU A 39 10.91 -24.02 -5.51
N ILE A 40 9.78 -23.66 -4.92
CA ILE A 40 8.46 -24.20 -5.25
C ILE A 40 7.63 -23.10 -5.90
N SER A 41 6.88 -23.44 -6.96
CA SER A 41 5.97 -22.49 -7.63
C SER A 41 4.82 -22.12 -6.69
N ALA A 42 4.69 -20.82 -6.43
CA ALA A 42 3.73 -20.27 -5.49
C ALA A 42 2.51 -19.71 -6.25
N LYS A 43 1.75 -20.60 -6.91
CA LYS A 43 0.60 -20.22 -7.76
C LYS A 43 -0.55 -19.57 -6.99
N ASP A 44 -0.70 -19.90 -5.71
CA ASP A 44 -1.84 -19.51 -4.88
C ASP A 44 -1.47 -18.45 -3.83
N LEU A 45 -0.60 -17.52 -4.23
CA LEU A 45 -0.02 -16.51 -3.34
C LEU A 45 -1.02 -15.48 -2.82
N ALA A 46 -2.13 -15.26 -3.51
CA ALA A 46 -3.18 -14.37 -3.02
C ALA A 46 -3.65 -14.79 -1.62
N ASN A 47 -3.84 -16.09 -1.39
CA ASN A 47 -4.29 -16.61 -0.08
C ASN A 47 -3.21 -16.52 1.02
N ARG A 48 -1.92 -16.55 0.68
CA ARG A 48 -0.81 -16.52 1.66
C ARG A 48 -0.30 -15.11 1.95
N PHE A 49 -0.12 -14.25 0.93
CA PHE A 49 0.19 -12.83 1.10
C PHE A 49 -0.88 -12.12 1.92
N PHE A 50 -2.14 -12.52 1.73
CA PHE A 50 -3.29 -11.95 2.40
C PHE A 50 -3.83 -12.85 3.50
N THR A 51 -2.95 -13.42 4.34
CA THR A 51 -3.34 -13.77 5.72
C THR A 51 -3.56 -12.46 6.50
N ARG A 52 -4.45 -11.62 6.00
CA ARG A 52 -4.85 -10.39 6.65
C ARG A 52 -5.73 -10.83 7.81
N GLY A 53 -5.64 -10.17 8.96
CA GLY A 53 -6.56 -10.37 10.08
C GLY A 53 -8.03 -10.09 9.72
N LYS A 54 -8.86 -9.54 10.61
CA LYS A 54 -10.14 -8.97 10.16
C LYS A 54 -9.90 -7.71 9.30
N ALA A 55 -10.83 -7.35 8.44
CA ALA A 55 -10.76 -6.04 7.77
C ALA A 55 -10.99 -4.96 8.83
N ILE A 56 -10.07 -4.00 8.91
CA ILE A 56 -10.05 -2.97 9.95
C ILE A 56 -10.26 -1.63 9.25
N SER A 57 -11.02 -0.74 9.88
CA SER A 57 -11.12 0.65 9.48
C SER A 57 -9.74 1.32 9.56
N GLY A 58 -9.48 2.26 8.66
CA GLY A 58 -8.20 2.95 8.60
C GLY A 58 -7.08 2.20 7.87
N SER A 59 -7.30 0.99 7.34
CA SER A 59 -6.29 0.28 6.53
C SER A 59 -6.68 0.28 5.05
N ALA A 60 -5.75 0.70 4.19
CA ALA A 60 -5.88 0.69 2.73
C ALA A 60 -4.60 0.16 2.07
N LEU A 61 -4.73 -0.52 0.94
CA LEU A 61 -3.56 -0.91 0.14
C LEU A 61 -3.29 0.08 -0.99
N GLY A 62 -2.01 0.43 -1.13
CA GLY A 62 -1.51 1.24 -2.24
C GLY A 62 -0.46 0.49 -3.06
N VAL A 63 -0.26 0.94 -4.30
CA VAL A 63 0.89 0.51 -5.11
C VAL A 63 1.75 1.72 -5.45
N VAL A 64 3.05 1.57 -5.25
CA VAL A 64 4.07 2.59 -5.54
C VAL A 64 5.14 1.98 -6.43
N MET A 65 5.81 2.81 -7.21
CA MET A 65 6.88 2.44 -8.13
C MET A 65 8.24 2.84 -7.55
N GLU A 66 9.01 1.86 -7.09
CA GLU A 66 10.43 2.05 -6.80
C GLU A 66 11.23 1.81 -8.09
N GLY A 67 11.43 2.87 -8.86
CA GLY A 67 12.02 2.79 -10.21
C GLY A 67 11.10 2.01 -11.16
N SER A 68 11.49 0.79 -11.52
CA SER A 68 10.68 -0.12 -12.35
C SER A 68 9.96 -1.22 -11.55
N ARG A 69 10.09 -1.22 -10.21
CA ARG A 69 9.51 -2.24 -9.34
C ARG A 69 8.23 -1.71 -8.70
N ALA A 70 7.11 -2.37 -8.98
CA ALA A 70 5.86 -2.11 -8.28
C ALA A 70 5.91 -2.73 -6.88
N LEU A 71 5.73 -1.92 -5.86
CA LEU A 71 5.66 -2.31 -4.46
C LEU A 71 4.25 -2.11 -3.94
N VAL A 72 3.68 -3.17 -3.38
CA VAL A 72 2.41 -3.10 -2.65
C VAL A 72 2.74 -2.68 -1.21
N LEU A 73 2.09 -1.62 -0.74
CA LEU A 73 2.21 -1.13 0.62
C LEU A 73 0.85 -1.03 1.30
N GLU A 74 0.88 -1.05 2.63
CA GLU A 74 -0.31 -0.82 3.46
C GLU A 74 -0.21 0.56 4.12
N VAL A 75 -1.18 1.41 3.80
CA VAL A 75 -1.38 2.70 4.46
C VAL A 75 -2.35 2.50 5.62
N GLN A 76 -1.92 2.96 6.79
CA GLN A 76 -2.71 2.97 8.00
C GLN A 76 -3.02 4.42 8.37
N ALA A 77 -4.28 4.70 8.65
CA ALA A 77 -4.75 5.98 9.12
C ALA A 77 -5.56 5.80 10.41
N LEU A 78 -5.40 6.74 11.32
CA LEU A 78 -6.19 6.87 12.52
C LEU A 78 -6.71 8.30 12.62
N VAL A 79 -8.04 8.42 12.67
CA VAL A 79 -8.77 9.68 12.76
C VAL A 79 -9.57 9.68 14.06
N CYS A 80 -9.26 10.62 14.95
CA CYS A 80 -9.86 10.72 16.28
C CYS A 80 -10.30 12.15 16.57
N GLU A 81 -11.46 12.34 17.19
CA GLU A 81 -11.90 13.68 17.57
C GLU A 81 -10.97 14.29 18.62
N SER A 82 -10.61 15.58 18.46
CA SER A 82 -9.66 16.26 19.33
C SER A 82 -9.92 17.77 19.36
N SER A 83 -9.87 18.36 20.56
CA SER A 83 -9.95 19.82 20.72
C SER A 83 -8.71 20.55 20.21
N TYR A 84 -7.57 19.84 20.10
CA TYR A 84 -6.32 20.38 19.57
C TYR A 84 -5.75 19.44 18.50
N PRO A 85 -6.30 19.52 17.26
CA PRO A 85 -6.00 18.62 16.17
C PRO A 85 -4.50 18.49 15.87
N LYS A 86 -3.99 17.26 15.91
CA LYS A 86 -2.63 16.89 15.55
C LYS A 86 -2.62 16.16 14.22
N ARG A 87 -1.71 16.57 13.33
CA ARG A 87 -1.49 15.96 12.03
C ARG A 87 -0.08 15.40 11.97
N SER A 88 0.01 14.08 11.81
CA SER A 88 1.28 13.36 11.79
C SER A 88 1.31 12.35 10.66
N ALA A 89 2.46 12.25 10.01
CA ALA A 89 2.71 11.33 8.91
C ALA A 89 4.05 10.63 9.15
N THR A 90 4.04 9.29 9.09
CA THR A 90 5.25 8.45 9.13
C THR A 90 5.36 7.71 7.81
N GLY A 91 6.49 7.88 7.10
CA GLY A 91 6.69 7.30 5.77
C GLY A 91 6.00 8.06 4.63
N TYR A 92 5.19 9.08 4.91
CA TYR A 92 4.51 9.93 3.92
C TYR A 92 4.84 11.41 4.14
N GLU A 93 4.79 12.22 3.08
CA GLU A 93 5.08 13.65 3.16
C GLU A 93 3.97 14.43 3.88
N LYS A 94 4.33 15.20 4.93
CA LYS A 94 3.37 15.97 5.74
C LYS A 94 2.65 17.06 4.95
N ASN A 95 3.33 17.81 4.08
CA ASN A 95 2.70 18.89 3.32
C ASN A 95 1.60 18.36 2.38
N ARG A 96 1.84 17.20 1.75
CA ARG A 96 0.80 16.53 0.95
C ARG A 96 -0.35 16.04 1.79
N LEU A 97 -0.08 15.48 2.99
CA LEU A 97 -1.15 15.10 3.91
C LEU A 97 -2.04 16.30 4.23
N ASP A 98 -1.44 17.45 4.57
CA ASP A 98 -2.18 18.69 4.84
C ASP A 98 -3.03 19.14 3.64
N MET A 99 -2.48 19.05 2.42
CA MET A 99 -3.21 19.35 1.18
C MET A 99 -4.39 18.39 0.95
N LEU A 100 -4.19 17.08 1.14
CA LEU A 100 -5.24 16.07 0.98
C LEU A 100 -6.35 16.28 2.01
N LEU A 101 -6.01 16.59 3.26
CA LEU A 101 -6.99 16.90 4.30
C LEU A 101 -7.83 18.13 3.95
N ALA A 102 -7.19 19.19 3.47
CA ALA A 102 -7.89 20.39 3.00
C ALA A 102 -8.82 20.09 1.81
N LEU A 103 -8.41 19.21 0.89
CA LEU A 103 -9.23 18.77 -0.24
C LEU A 103 -10.45 17.97 0.24
N LEU A 104 -10.27 17.02 1.16
CA LEU A 104 -11.35 16.22 1.73
C LEU A 104 -12.38 17.10 2.44
N GLU A 105 -11.92 18.09 3.19
CA GLU A 105 -12.78 19.03 3.89
C GLU A 105 -13.56 19.92 2.91
N ARG A 106 -12.92 20.43 1.85
CA ARG A 106 -13.55 21.35 0.89
C ARG A 106 -14.40 20.68 -0.18
N LYS A 107 -14.09 19.44 -0.58
CA LYS A 107 -14.75 18.75 -1.69
C LYS A 107 -15.70 17.66 -1.25
N LEU A 108 -15.47 17.04 -0.11
CA LEU A 108 -16.31 15.97 0.44
C LEU A 108 -17.02 16.37 1.73
N GLU A 109 -16.86 17.63 2.18
CA GLU A 109 -17.51 18.19 3.36
C GLU A 109 -17.26 17.36 4.63
N ILE A 110 -16.10 16.72 4.72
CA ILE A 110 -15.69 15.93 5.88
C ILE A 110 -15.04 16.88 6.89
N PRO A 111 -15.57 17.05 8.12
CA PRO A 111 -15.13 18.07 9.07
C PRO A 111 -13.83 17.68 9.80
N LEU A 112 -12.75 17.40 9.05
CA LEU A 112 -11.46 16.96 9.59
C LEU A 112 -10.71 18.06 10.36
N GLY A 113 -11.19 19.31 10.33
CA GLY A 113 -10.67 20.42 11.12
C GLY A 113 -10.72 20.20 12.64
N HIS A 114 -11.53 19.26 13.15
CA HIS A 114 -11.66 18.93 14.58
C HIS A 114 -11.12 17.54 14.92
N TYR A 115 -10.32 16.94 14.04
CA TYR A 115 -9.81 15.59 14.21
C TYR A 115 -8.29 15.55 14.18
N ASP A 116 -7.72 14.78 15.10
CA ASP A 116 -6.37 14.27 14.97
C ASP A 116 -6.32 13.30 13.78
N VAL A 117 -5.30 13.44 12.95
CA VAL A 117 -5.05 12.53 11.81
C VAL A 117 -3.61 12.03 11.88
N PHE A 118 -3.48 10.72 12.07
CA PHE A 118 -2.21 10.01 12.01
C PHE A 118 -2.21 9.14 10.77
N VAL A 119 -1.17 9.26 9.95
CA VAL A 119 -0.93 8.38 8.80
C VAL A 119 0.40 7.67 8.97
N ASN A 120 0.42 6.37 8.72
CA ASN A 120 1.60 5.53 8.78
C ASN A 120 1.67 4.65 7.53
N ILE A 121 2.85 4.58 6.92
CA ILE A 121 3.13 3.60 5.88
C ILE A 121 3.81 2.40 6.51
N SER A 122 3.17 1.24 6.39
CA SER A 122 3.68 -0.01 6.94
C SER A 122 4.95 -0.45 6.20
N GLY A 123 5.86 -1.11 6.92
CA GLY A 123 7.12 -1.63 6.35
C GLY A 123 8.26 -0.62 6.30
N GLY A 124 8.12 0.56 6.91
CA GLY A 124 9.21 1.55 7.03
C GLY A 124 9.62 2.22 5.71
N VAL A 125 8.82 2.04 4.66
CA VAL A 125 9.05 2.63 3.34
C VAL A 125 8.70 4.12 3.38
N LYS A 126 9.54 4.95 2.76
CA LYS A 126 9.24 6.36 2.53
C LYS A 126 8.69 6.54 1.12
N VAL A 127 7.50 7.09 1.02
CA VAL A 127 6.81 7.32 -0.26
C VAL A 127 6.77 8.80 -0.57
N SER A 128 7.40 9.19 -1.67
CA SER A 128 7.44 10.56 -2.19
C SER A 128 6.61 10.77 -3.46
N GLU A 129 6.10 9.70 -4.08
CA GLU A 129 5.29 9.79 -5.30
C GLU A 129 3.78 9.90 -5.01
N THR A 130 3.02 10.40 -5.99
CA THR A 130 1.58 10.70 -5.85
C THR A 130 0.66 9.48 -6.00
N ALA A 131 1.16 8.35 -6.48
CA ALA A 131 0.36 7.12 -6.62
C ALA A 131 -0.20 6.59 -5.28
N ALA A 132 0.42 6.96 -4.16
CA ALA A 132 -0.07 6.60 -2.83
C ALA A 132 -1.19 7.52 -2.32
N ASP A 133 -1.45 8.66 -2.97
CA ASP A 133 -2.36 9.68 -2.44
C ASP A 133 -3.79 9.15 -2.30
N LEU A 134 -4.25 8.37 -3.27
CA LEU A 134 -5.57 7.75 -3.22
C LEU A 134 -5.68 6.71 -2.09
N ALA A 135 -4.62 5.93 -1.86
CA ALA A 135 -4.57 4.97 -0.75
C ALA A 135 -4.62 5.68 0.61
N VAL A 136 -3.92 6.81 0.75
CA VAL A 136 -3.95 7.65 1.96
C VAL A 136 -5.34 8.22 2.20
N VAL A 137 -5.97 8.77 1.16
CA VAL A 137 -7.35 9.28 1.25
C VAL A 137 -8.33 8.18 1.64
N ALA A 138 -8.23 7.01 0.99
CA ALA A 138 -9.09 5.87 1.29
C ALA A 138 -8.94 5.41 2.75
N ALA A 139 -7.70 5.33 3.26
CA ALA A 139 -7.42 5.01 4.65
C ALA A 139 -8.05 6.03 5.62
N ILE A 140 -7.88 7.34 5.37
CA ILE A 140 -8.44 8.41 6.21
C ILE A 140 -9.97 8.33 6.24
N ILE A 141 -10.62 8.21 5.08
CA ILE A 141 -12.09 8.10 5.00
C ILE A 141 -12.58 6.81 5.69
N SER A 142 -11.86 5.70 5.51
CA SER A 142 -12.14 4.42 6.17
C SER A 142 -12.10 4.54 7.69
N SER A 143 -11.07 5.22 8.23
CA SER A 143 -10.96 5.48 9.66
C SER A 143 -12.06 6.41 10.15
N PHE A 144 -12.30 7.53 9.47
CA PHE A 144 -13.30 8.53 9.86
C PHE A 144 -14.71 7.95 9.88
N LYS A 145 -15.08 7.16 8.86
CA LYS A 145 -16.39 6.50 8.78
C LYS A 145 -16.48 5.20 9.58
N ASN A 146 -15.38 4.79 10.23
CA ASN A 146 -15.22 3.51 10.90
C ASN A 146 -15.72 2.32 10.03
N ARG A 147 -15.40 2.36 8.73
CA ARG A 147 -15.86 1.36 7.76
C ARG A 147 -14.64 0.71 7.10
N PRO A 148 -14.39 -0.59 7.33
CA PRO A 148 -13.26 -1.27 6.72
C PRO A 148 -13.38 -1.29 5.19
N LEU A 149 -12.24 -1.17 4.51
CA LEU A 149 -12.16 -1.33 3.06
C LEU A 149 -12.04 -2.81 2.71
N SER A 150 -12.52 -3.15 1.50
CA SER A 150 -12.34 -4.50 0.97
C SER A 150 -10.86 -4.82 0.86
N LYS A 151 -10.53 -6.05 1.21
CA LYS A 151 -9.16 -6.53 1.11
C LYS A 151 -8.75 -6.71 -0.33
N ASP A 152 -9.67 -7.05 -1.21
CA ASP A 152 -9.36 -7.29 -2.61
C ASP A 152 -9.25 -6.00 -3.42
N SER A 153 -9.32 -4.84 -2.76
CA SER A 153 -9.16 -3.52 -3.38
C SER A 153 -7.77 -2.93 -3.13
N ILE A 154 -7.22 -2.33 -4.18
CA ILE A 154 -5.96 -1.57 -4.21
C ILE A 154 -6.25 -0.20 -4.81
N PHE A 155 -5.54 0.83 -4.32
CA PHE A 155 -5.65 2.21 -4.78
C PHE A 155 -4.32 2.67 -5.40
N ILE A 156 -4.38 3.39 -6.52
CA ILE A 156 -3.26 3.96 -7.29
C ILE A 156 -3.68 5.34 -7.80
#